data_AF-A0A1I4F4T1-F1
#
_entry.id   AF-A0A1I4F4T1-F1
#
_cell.length_a   1.000
_cell.length_b   1.000
_cell.length_c   1.000
_cell.angle_alpha   90.00
_cell.angle_beta   90.00
_cell.angle_gamma   90.00
#
_symmetry.space_group_name_H-M   'P 1'
#
loop_
_entity.id
_entity.type
_entity.pdbx_description
1 polymer ?
#
loop_
_entity_poly.entity_id
_entity_poly.type
_entity_poly.pdbx_seq_one_letter_code
_entity_poly.pdbx_strand_id
1 'polypeptide(L)'
;MGALRAADCAPGGARGIGIVYRLYQQRAISSEDEVAVVYREDQPFPPLTESLVNIRVALRRAVRRGLITTGDGMRIVAAAASMHYSGRTWRDVFASAGVTPSMTAQHFLQAVDVKRRDADVAFRRVAAWLSQDRLRPEAPKYGPQLFGLLEEGRERSPDPLDGADSDEIAVDFIRWLFASGYARRTSVIAPNHFENAAEICADNFRVTELWKAVSRSAEIDTALVRFNVFRRAVSEARRCALSPEGRDFALAGLELANAHREANWFELVNRFERGSPFRLMLKEQRDMLALAKCLRRKLFSLGGQQREKILWQRK
;
A
#
# COMPACT_ATOMS: atom_id res chain seq x y z
N MET A 1 -6.99 17.31 -0.72
CA MET A 1 -5.74 17.33 -1.52
C MET A 1 -4.92 18.61 -1.36
N GLY A 2 -5.46 19.82 -1.56
CA GLY A 2 -4.64 21.05 -1.53
C GLY A 2 -3.75 21.27 -0.30
N ALA A 3 -4.24 20.94 0.91
CA ALA A 3 -3.45 21.05 2.14
C ALA A 3 -2.22 20.14 2.20
N LEU A 4 -2.31 18.91 1.66
CA LEU A 4 -1.19 17.98 1.56
C LEU A 4 -0.15 18.55 0.59
N ARG A 5 -0.58 18.91 -0.63
CA ARG A 5 0.32 19.44 -1.66
C ARG A 5 1.00 20.74 -1.23
N ALA A 6 0.29 21.62 -0.51
CA ALA A 6 0.91 22.82 0.07
C ALA A 6 1.99 22.48 1.11
N ALA A 7 1.83 21.39 1.85
CA ALA A 7 2.80 20.93 2.84
C ALA A 7 4.00 20.22 2.20
N ASP A 8 3.82 19.53 1.08
CA ASP A 8 4.90 18.92 0.30
C ASP A 8 5.70 19.98 -0.46
N CYS A 9 5.03 20.99 -1.00
CA CYS A 9 5.67 22.08 -1.75
C CYS A 9 6.19 23.21 -0.85
N ALA A 10 6.02 23.13 0.48
CA ALA A 10 6.49 24.15 1.41
C ALA A 10 8.01 24.45 1.30
N PRO A 11 8.91 23.46 1.08
CA PRO A 11 10.33 23.73 0.81
C PRO A 11 10.55 24.57 -0.45
N GLY A 12 9.67 24.43 -1.45
CA GLY A 12 9.66 25.21 -2.69
C GLY A 12 8.93 26.55 -2.59
N GLY A 13 8.54 26.99 -1.39
CA GLY A 13 7.89 28.29 -1.17
C GLY A 13 6.35 28.25 -1.14
N ALA A 14 5.72 27.08 -1.21
CA ALA A 14 4.26 26.99 -1.07
C ALA A 14 3.81 27.36 0.34
N ARG A 15 2.78 28.20 0.44
CA ARG A 15 2.21 28.67 1.71
C ARG A 15 0.88 27.97 1.97
N GLY A 16 0.88 26.99 2.84
CA GLY A 16 -0.36 26.34 3.25
C GLY A 16 -1.09 27.08 4.36
N ILE A 17 -2.41 26.96 4.37
CA ILE A 17 -3.30 27.66 5.29
C ILE A 17 -4.27 26.62 5.89
N GLY A 18 -4.61 26.81 7.16
CA GLY A 18 -5.58 25.96 7.85
C GLY A 18 -4.96 24.90 8.74
N ILE A 19 -5.81 24.19 9.49
CA ILE A 19 -5.38 23.16 10.42
C ILE A 19 -4.91 21.90 9.70
N VAL A 20 -5.55 21.49 8.61
CA VAL A 20 -5.20 20.28 7.86
C VAL A 20 -3.79 20.41 7.30
N TYR A 21 -3.44 21.57 6.74
CA TYR A 21 -2.06 21.86 6.31
C TYR A 21 -1.06 21.73 7.46
N ARG A 22 -1.33 22.33 8.62
CA ARG A 22 -0.43 22.26 9.77
C ARG A 22 -0.26 20.83 10.28
N LEU A 23 -1.32 20.03 10.28
CA LEU A 23 -1.25 18.61 10.65
C LEU A 23 -0.32 17.84 9.70
N TYR A 24 -0.38 18.11 8.40
CA TYR A 24 0.57 17.53 7.44
C TYR A 24 1.99 18.07 7.64
N GLN A 25 2.17 19.38 7.76
CA GLN A 25 3.48 20.02 7.94
C GLN A 25 4.21 19.49 9.18
N GLN A 26 3.47 19.25 10.26
CA GLN A 26 3.98 18.69 11.52
C GLN A 26 4.11 17.17 11.50
N ARG A 27 3.82 16.51 10.36
CA ARG A 27 3.77 15.06 10.21
C ARG A 27 2.85 14.34 11.21
N ALA A 28 1.86 15.07 11.78
CA ALA A 28 0.84 14.48 12.65
C ALA A 28 -0.13 13.59 11.86
N ILE A 29 -0.25 13.85 10.56
CA ILE A 29 -0.89 13.00 9.55
C ILE A 29 0.00 12.98 8.29
N SER A 30 -0.03 11.89 7.53
CA SER A 30 0.82 11.73 6.34
C SER A 30 0.14 11.05 5.14
N SER A 31 -0.90 10.25 5.37
CA SER A 31 -1.59 9.50 4.30
C SER A 31 -2.49 10.40 3.44
N GLU A 32 -2.54 10.19 2.13
CA GLU A 32 -3.49 10.87 1.23
C GLU A 32 -4.96 10.58 1.60
N ASP A 33 -5.20 9.38 2.14
CA ASP A 33 -6.51 8.92 2.63
C ASP A 33 -7.10 9.85 3.71
N GLU A 34 -6.26 10.62 4.41
CA GLU A 34 -6.72 11.57 5.43
C GLU A 34 -7.62 12.67 4.86
N VAL A 35 -7.46 13.01 3.58
CA VAL A 35 -8.25 14.06 2.90
C VAL A 35 -9.14 13.55 1.77
N ALA A 36 -9.00 12.28 1.39
CA ALA A 36 -9.76 11.63 0.32
C ALA A 36 -11.24 11.49 0.69
N VAL A 37 -12.11 11.66 -0.31
CA VAL A 37 -13.56 11.44 -0.26
C VAL A 37 -14.03 11.00 -1.63
N VAL A 38 -15.06 10.16 -1.68
CA VAL A 38 -15.94 10.04 -2.84
C VAL A 38 -16.95 11.18 -2.82
N TYR A 39 -17.21 11.76 -3.97
CA TYR A 39 -18.18 12.86 -4.17
C TYR A 39 -19.01 12.58 -5.41
N ARG A 40 -20.18 13.19 -5.50
CA ARG A 40 -20.99 13.14 -6.73
C ARG A 40 -20.49 14.17 -7.74
N GLU A 41 -20.60 13.85 -9.02
CA GLU A 41 -20.11 14.72 -10.11
C GLU A 41 -21.00 15.94 -10.38
N ASP A 42 -22.20 16.01 -9.77
CA ASP A 42 -23.04 17.19 -9.86
C ASP A 42 -22.53 18.32 -8.97
N GLN A 43 -22.35 19.50 -9.56
CA GLN A 43 -21.97 20.70 -8.80
C GLN A 43 -23.03 20.97 -7.70
N PRO A 44 -22.63 21.23 -6.44
CA PRO A 44 -21.30 21.68 -5.98
C PRO A 44 -20.34 20.57 -5.53
N PHE A 45 -20.45 19.35 -6.08
CA PHE A 45 -19.66 18.17 -5.76
C PHE A 45 -19.83 17.69 -4.32
N PRO A 46 -21.06 17.34 -3.90
CA PRO A 46 -21.33 16.94 -2.53
C PRO A 46 -20.57 15.65 -2.19
N PRO A 47 -19.89 15.58 -1.02
CA PRO A 47 -19.23 14.37 -0.59
C PRO A 47 -20.26 13.28 -0.25
N LEU A 48 -19.98 12.05 -0.66
CA LEU A 48 -20.73 10.84 -0.30
C LEU A 48 -20.12 10.11 0.91
N THR A 49 -18.87 10.43 1.23
CA THR A 49 -18.06 9.79 2.29
C THR A 49 -17.27 10.85 3.04
N GLU A 50 -16.78 10.46 4.22
CA GLU A 50 -16.04 11.31 5.12
C GLU A 50 -14.53 11.14 4.94
N SER A 51 -13.81 12.26 4.97
CA SER A 51 -12.34 12.22 5.10
C SER A 51 -11.94 11.92 6.54
N LEU A 52 -10.88 11.13 6.74
CA LEU A 52 -10.46 10.71 8.08
C LEU A 52 -10.07 11.91 8.97
N VAL A 53 -9.45 12.95 8.40
CA VAL A 53 -9.12 14.18 9.15
C VAL A 53 -10.36 14.87 9.70
N ASN A 54 -11.48 14.83 8.97
CA ASN A 54 -12.75 15.43 9.39
C ASN A 54 -13.32 14.68 10.60
N ILE A 55 -13.33 13.34 10.54
CA ILE A 55 -13.73 12.47 11.65
C ILE A 55 -12.89 12.74 12.90
N ARG A 56 -11.56 12.76 12.77
CA ARG A 56 -10.64 13.04 13.89
C ARG A 56 -10.93 14.39 14.56
N VAL A 57 -11.11 15.43 13.75
CA VAL A 57 -11.37 16.79 14.24
C VAL A 57 -12.76 16.88 14.89
N ALA A 58 -13.77 16.26 14.28
CA ALA A 58 -15.13 16.22 14.80
C ALA A 58 -15.19 15.53 16.17
N LEU A 59 -14.60 14.35 16.29
CA LEU A 59 -14.55 13.60 17.55
C LEU A 59 -13.75 14.33 18.62
N ARG A 60 -12.59 14.92 18.28
CA ARG A 60 -11.82 15.73 19.25
C ARG A 60 -12.62 16.93 19.75
N ARG A 61 -13.52 17.50 18.96
CA ARG A 61 -14.43 18.57 19.40
C ARG A 61 -15.59 18.03 20.23
N ALA A 62 -16.16 16.89 19.85
CA ALA A 62 -17.26 16.24 20.55
C ALA A 62 -16.84 15.79 21.96
N VAL A 63 -15.65 15.18 22.09
CA VAL A 63 -15.06 14.77 23.38
C VAL A 63 -14.85 15.97 24.29
N ARG A 64 -14.29 17.08 23.77
CA ARG A 64 -14.14 18.33 24.55
C ARG A 64 -15.45 18.94 25.01
N ARG A 65 -16.56 18.62 24.35
CA ARG A 65 -17.92 19.08 24.71
C ARG A 65 -18.67 18.05 25.55
N GLY A 66 -18.07 16.91 25.91
CA GLY A 66 -18.72 15.84 26.65
C GLY A 66 -19.80 15.09 25.87
N LEU A 67 -19.88 15.26 24.54
CA LEU A 67 -20.89 14.60 23.70
C LEU A 67 -20.52 13.14 23.38
N ILE A 68 -19.24 12.80 23.45
CA ILE A 68 -18.66 11.49 23.18
C ILE A 68 -17.59 11.24 24.23
N THR A 69 -17.49 10.02 24.77
CA THR A 69 -16.39 9.69 25.69
C THR A 69 -15.07 9.57 24.95
N THR A 70 -13.94 9.75 25.63
CA THR A 70 -12.62 9.57 25.01
C THR A 70 -12.45 8.16 24.43
N GLY A 71 -12.92 7.14 25.16
CA GLY A 71 -12.84 5.74 24.72
C GLY A 71 -13.65 5.47 23.46
N ASP A 72 -14.89 5.96 23.40
CA ASP A 72 -15.73 5.83 22.20
C ASP A 72 -15.12 6.58 21.02
N GLY A 73 -14.61 7.80 21.25
CA GLY A 73 -13.92 8.58 20.23
C GLY A 73 -12.73 7.84 19.63
N MET A 74 -11.92 7.18 20.46
CA MET A 74 -10.79 6.37 19.98
C MET A 74 -11.24 5.17 19.15
N ARG A 75 -12.29 4.45 19.56
CA ARG A 75 -12.85 3.32 18.79
C ARG A 75 -13.38 3.77 17.43
N ILE A 76 -14.09 4.89 17.39
CA ILE A 76 -14.62 5.47 16.14
C ILE A 76 -13.48 5.87 15.20
N VAL A 77 -12.42 6.53 15.71
CA VAL A 77 -11.24 6.86 14.88
C VAL A 77 -10.54 5.61 14.34
N ALA A 78 -10.35 4.58 15.18
CA ALA A 78 -9.71 3.33 14.76
C ALA A 78 -10.52 2.62 13.67
N ALA A 79 -11.84 2.51 13.83
CA ALA A 79 -12.72 1.94 12.82
C ALA A 79 -12.64 2.73 11.51
N ALA A 80 -12.75 4.05 11.57
CA ALA A 80 -12.65 4.92 10.39
C ALA A 80 -11.30 4.79 9.65
N ALA A 81 -10.19 4.66 10.38
CA ALA A 81 -8.85 4.51 9.82
C ALA A 81 -8.61 3.14 9.16
N SER A 82 -9.34 2.11 9.59
CA SER A 82 -9.29 0.78 8.95
C SER A 82 -10.15 0.67 7.68
N MET A 83 -10.99 1.67 7.41
CA MET A 83 -11.85 1.71 6.21
C MET A 83 -11.17 2.44 5.07
N HIS A 84 -11.29 1.90 3.86
CA HIS A 84 -10.98 2.64 2.64
C HIS A 84 -11.92 3.84 2.50
N TYR A 85 -11.40 5.02 2.09
CA TYR A 85 -12.20 6.26 2.00
C TYR A 85 -13.51 6.10 1.21
N SER A 86 -13.54 5.22 0.21
CA SER A 86 -14.73 5.02 -0.63
C SER A 86 -15.93 4.39 0.08
N GLY A 87 -15.72 3.75 1.23
CA GLY A 87 -16.78 3.19 2.06
C GLY A 87 -16.96 3.93 3.39
N ARG A 88 -16.26 5.05 3.60
CA ARG A 88 -16.21 5.71 4.92
C ARG A 88 -17.41 6.62 5.11
N THR A 89 -18.52 6.09 5.60
CA THR A 89 -19.68 6.90 6.04
C THR A 89 -19.77 6.89 7.58
N TRP A 90 -20.35 7.93 8.19
CA TRP A 90 -20.55 7.94 9.65
C TRP A 90 -21.32 6.71 10.14
N ARG A 91 -22.35 6.29 9.39
CA ARG A 91 -23.16 5.10 9.70
C ARG A 91 -22.27 3.85 9.78
N ASP A 92 -21.46 3.62 8.75
CA ASP A 92 -20.64 2.41 8.67
C ASP A 92 -19.50 2.45 9.69
N VAL A 93 -18.91 3.62 9.92
CA VAL A 93 -17.90 3.86 10.97
C VAL A 93 -18.45 3.55 12.36
N PHE A 94 -19.65 4.03 12.70
CA PHE A 94 -20.27 3.75 14.00
C PHE A 94 -20.57 2.27 14.19
N ALA A 95 -21.10 1.61 13.15
CA ALA A 95 -21.39 0.18 13.17
C ALA A 95 -20.10 -0.64 13.39
N SER A 96 -19.03 -0.33 12.67
CA SER A 96 -17.74 -1.01 12.81
C SER A 96 -17.07 -0.73 14.15
N ALA A 97 -17.24 0.46 14.73
CA ALA A 97 -16.71 0.80 16.05
C ALA A 97 -17.49 0.14 17.21
N GLY A 98 -18.68 -0.41 16.94
CA GLY A 98 -19.59 -0.87 17.98
C GLY A 98 -20.02 0.25 18.92
N VAL A 99 -20.18 1.48 18.38
CA VAL A 99 -20.58 2.66 19.15
C VAL A 99 -21.87 3.22 18.60
N THR A 100 -22.81 3.52 19.49
CA THR A 100 -24.08 4.18 19.13
C THR A 100 -24.14 5.55 19.80
N PRO A 101 -23.61 6.61 19.16
CA PRO A 101 -23.71 7.96 19.71
C PRO A 101 -25.15 8.44 19.81
N SER A 102 -25.44 9.32 20.78
CA SER A 102 -26.74 10.01 20.84
C SER A 102 -27.02 10.81 19.57
N MET A 103 -28.29 11.05 19.24
CA MET A 103 -28.67 11.85 18.07
C MET A 103 -28.00 13.23 18.06
N THR A 104 -27.91 13.88 19.22
CA THR A 104 -27.22 15.16 19.39
C THR A 104 -25.73 15.06 19.03
N ALA A 105 -25.06 13.97 19.45
CA ALA A 105 -23.67 13.74 19.10
C ALA A 105 -23.51 13.46 17.60
N GLN A 106 -24.38 12.65 16.99
CA GLN A 106 -24.34 12.36 15.55
C GLN A 106 -24.49 13.63 14.70
N HIS A 107 -25.52 14.44 14.98
CA HIS A 107 -25.71 15.73 14.31
C HIS A 107 -24.51 16.65 14.47
N PHE A 108 -23.92 16.71 15.67
CA PHE A 108 -22.73 17.52 15.91
C PHE A 108 -21.54 17.04 15.06
N LEU A 109 -21.31 15.72 14.99
CA LEU A 109 -20.20 15.14 14.23
C LEU A 109 -20.36 15.39 12.72
N GLN A 110 -21.56 15.18 12.18
CA GLN A 110 -21.87 15.39 10.76
C GLN A 110 -21.82 16.85 10.32
N ALA A 111 -22.08 17.80 11.23
CA ALA A 111 -22.01 19.23 10.94
C ALA A 111 -20.57 19.78 10.90
N VAL A 112 -19.57 19.03 11.36
CA VAL A 112 -18.18 19.47 11.32
C VAL A 112 -17.63 19.26 9.91
N ASP A 113 -17.24 20.35 9.26
CA ASP A 113 -16.48 20.32 8.00
C ASP A 113 -15.19 21.13 8.16
N VAL A 114 -14.10 20.43 8.49
CA VAL A 114 -12.78 21.05 8.65
C VAL A 114 -12.19 21.50 7.31
N LYS A 115 -12.50 20.78 6.22
CA LYS A 115 -11.95 21.05 4.89
C LYS A 115 -12.53 22.34 4.33
N ARG A 116 -13.84 22.52 4.42
CA ARG A 116 -14.52 23.77 4.05
C ARG A 116 -14.05 24.94 4.91
N ARG A 117 -13.96 24.76 6.23
CA ARG A 117 -13.48 25.82 7.13
C ARG A 117 -12.05 26.26 6.78
N ASP A 118 -11.16 25.33 6.47
CA ASP A 118 -9.79 25.65 6.04
C ASP A 118 -9.78 26.37 4.69
N ALA A 119 -10.61 25.94 3.74
CA ALA A 119 -10.76 26.60 2.45
C ALA A 119 -11.25 28.06 2.61
N ASP A 120 -12.27 28.30 3.45
CA ASP A 120 -12.79 29.64 3.73
C ASP A 120 -11.72 30.57 4.35
N VAL A 121 -10.85 30.02 5.20
CA VAL A 121 -9.72 30.78 5.77
C VAL A 121 -8.66 31.06 4.70
N ALA A 122 -8.38 30.09 3.82
CA ALA A 122 -7.45 30.25 2.71
C ALA A 122 -7.94 31.33 1.73
N PHE A 123 -9.20 31.30 1.30
CA PHE A 123 -9.77 32.30 0.38
C PHE A 123 -9.71 33.71 0.98
N ARG A 124 -10.11 33.89 2.24
CA ARG A 124 -10.02 35.20 2.91
C ARG A 124 -8.59 35.71 2.99
N ARG A 125 -7.62 34.82 3.24
CA ARG A 125 -6.20 35.19 3.29
C ARG A 125 -5.68 35.62 1.92
N VAL A 126 -6.04 34.88 0.87
CA VAL A 126 -5.66 35.22 -0.52
C VAL A 126 -6.26 36.56 -0.92
N ALA A 127 -7.55 36.79 -0.64
CA ALA A 127 -8.20 38.08 -0.91
C ALA A 127 -7.49 39.25 -0.21
N ALA A 128 -7.09 39.08 1.05
CA ALA A 128 -6.34 40.09 1.78
C ALA A 128 -4.91 40.32 1.23
N TRP A 129 -4.26 39.29 0.69
CA TRP A 129 -2.96 39.45 0.05
C TRP A 129 -3.06 40.16 -1.29
N LEU A 130 -4.10 39.87 -2.07
CA LEU A 130 -4.38 40.55 -3.33
C LEU A 130 -4.65 42.04 -3.12
N SER A 131 -5.43 42.41 -2.10
CA SER A 131 -5.74 43.82 -1.83
C SER A 131 -4.55 44.63 -1.31
N GLN A 132 -3.49 43.97 -0.83
CA GLN A 132 -2.28 44.61 -0.29
C GLN A 132 -1.06 44.48 -1.22
N ASP A 133 -1.22 43.91 -2.42
CA ASP A 133 -0.12 43.56 -3.33
C ASP A 133 0.99 42.70 -2.66
N ARG A 134 0.58 41.82 -1.75
CA ARG A 134 1.45 40.94 -0.96
C ARG A 134 1.51 39.52 -1.48
N LEU A 135 0.95 39.26 -2.66
CA LEU A 135 0.99 37.95 -3.30
C LEU A 135 2.34 37.77 -4.02
N ARG A 136 3.43 37.93 -3.27
CA ARG A 136 4.79 37.67 -3.75
C ARG A 136 5.17 36.25 -3.36
N PRO A 137 5.63 35.40 -4.30
CA PRO A 137 6.22 34.12 -3.94
C PRO A 137 7.41 34.38 -3.02
N GLU A 138 7.43 33.73 -1.85
CA GLU A 138 8.62 33.72 -1.02
C GLU A 138 9.70 32.90 -1.74
N ALA A 139 10.94 33.38 -1.74
CA ALA A 139 12.05 32.60 -2.27
C ALA A 139 12.07 31.24 -1.56
N PRO A 140 12.24 30.13 -2.29
CA PRO A 140 12.23 28.82 -1.68
C PRO A 140 13.34 28.76 -0.63
N LYS A 141 13.05 28.13 0.51
CA LYS A 141 14.00 28.05 1.64
C LYS A 141 15.28 27.31 1.22
N TYR A 142 15.18 26.48 0.19
CA TYR A 142 16.27 25.74 -0.43
C TYR A 142 16.29 26.03 -1.94
N GLY A 143 17.47 25.97 -2.57
CA GLY A 143 17.58 26.12 -4.03
C GLY A 143 16.74 25.07 -4.78
N PRO A 144 16.31 25.35 -6.02
CA PRO A 144 15.45 24.45 -6.81
C PRO A 144 16.06 23.05 -7.02
N GLN A 145 17.38 22.94 -6.90
CA GLN A 145 18.16 21.70 -7.05
C GLN A 145 17.94 20.69 -5.92
N LEU A 146 17.37 21.11 -4.77
CA LEU A 146 17.17 20.27 -3.60
C LEU A 146 15.69 19.87 -3.38
N PHE A 147 14.78 20.33 -4.24
CA PHE A 147 13.37 19.99 -4.14
C PHE A 147 13.16 18.49 -4.43
N GLY A 148 12.61 17.75 -3.45
CA GLY A 148 12.43 16.29 -3.52
C GLY A 148 13.60 15.45 -3.00
N LEU A 149 14.73 16.05 -2.61
CA LEU A 149 15.91 15.36 -2.07
C LEU A 149 16.11 15.56 -0.56
N LEU A 150 15.32 16.44 0.07
CA LEU A 150 15.61 16.95 1.41
C LEU A 150 14.90 16.24 2.56
N GLU A 151 13.95 15.34 2.29
CA GLU A 151 13.28 14.56 3.32
C GLU A 151 12.91 13.16 2.78
N GLU A 152 12.95 12.14 3.63
CA GLU A 152 12.16 10.92 3.41
C GLU A 152 10.73 11.37 3.06
N GLY A 153 10.25 10.99 1.87
CA GLY A 153 8.89 11.30 1.44
C GLY A 153 7.87 10.94 2.53
N ARG A 154 6.79 11.73 2.66
CA ARG A 154 5.74 11.47 3.67
C ARG A 154 4.93 10.22 3.35
N GLU A 155 4.83 9.87 2.07
CA GLU A 155 4.49 8.52 1.68
C GLU A 155 5.60 7.61 2.20
N ARG A 156 5.25 6.73 3.14
CA ARG A 156 6.06 5.54 3.34
C ARG A 156 6.17 4.89 1.96
N SER A 157 7.37 4.85 1.38
CA SER A 157 7.63 3.95 0.26
C SER A 157 7.00 2.61 0.62
N PRO A 158 6.26 1.94 -0.29
CA PRO A 158 5.66 0.66 0.02
C PRO A 158 6.75 -0.21 0.60
N ASP A 159 6.67 -0.48 1.91
CA ASP A 159 7.70 -1.20 2.62
C ASP A 159 7.81 -2.56 1.92
N PRO A 160 8.86 -2.76 1.12
CA PRO A 160 8.93 -3.90 0.25
C PRO A 160 9.29 -5.15 1.05
N LEU A 161 9.40 -5.02 2.38
CA LEU A 161 9.62 -6.07 3.37
C LEU A 161 8.45 -6.19 4.37
N ASP A 162 7.49 -5.25 4.37
CA ASP A 162 6.34 -5.23 5.30
C ASP A 162 6.76 -5.34 6.78
N GLY A 163 7.88 -4.71 7.14
CA GLY A 163 8.48 -4.74 8.48
C GLY A 163 9.34 -5.98 8.76
N ALA A 164 9.53 -6.89 7.80
CA ALA A 164 10.44 -8.02 7.96
C ALA A 164 11.90 -7.56 7.91
N ASP A 165 12.76 -8.22 8.70
CA ASP A 165 14.20 -8.02 8.57
C ASP A 165 14.65 -8.49 7.18
N SER A 166 15.42 -7.64 6.51
CA SER A 166 15.93 -7.91 5.17
C SER A 166 16.80 -9.18 5.14
N ASP A 167 17.47 -9.50 6.24
CA ASP A 167 18.29 -10.69 6.37
C ASP A 167 17.44 -11.97 6.62
N GLU A 168 16.27 -11.84 7.25
CA GLU A 168 15.34 -12.95 7.44
C GLU A 168 14.73 -13.44 6.12
N ILE A 169 14.58 -12.54 5.14
CA ILE A 169 13.98 -12.89 3.84
C ILE A 169 15.01 -13.19 2.75
N ALA A 170 16.30 -12.94 2.99
CA ALA A 170 17.36 -13.00 1.98
C ALA A 170 17.38 -14.34 1.23
N VAL A 171 17.31 -15.45 1.97
CA VAL A 171 17.39 -16.80 1.40
C VAL A 171 16.20 -17.10 0.49
N ASP A 172 14.98 -16.86 0.98
CA ASP A 172 13.76 -17.11 0.23
C ASP A 172 13.64 -16.18 -0.98
N PHE A 173 14.08 -14.92 -0.83
CA PHE A 173 14.04 -13.93 -1.90
C PHE A 173 14.98 -14.29 -3.05
N ILE A 174 16.24 -14.62 -2.78
CA ILE A 174 17.20 -15.03 -3.81
C ILE A 174 16.74 -16.32 -4.51
N ARG A 175 16.25 -17.29 -3.75
CA ARG A 175 15.67 -18.52 -4.31
C ARG A 175 14.47 -18.22 -5.21
N TRP A 176 13.58 -17.32 -4.78
CA TRP A 176 12.45 -16.86 -5.58
C TRP A 176 12.89 -16.13 -6.85
N LEU A 177 13.92 -15.27 -6.80
CA LEU A 177 14.44 -14.56 -7.98
C LEU A 177 14.84 -15.54 -9.09
N PHE A 178 15.53 -16.62 -8.74
CA PHE A 178 15.90 -17.66 -9.69
C PHE A 178 14.72 -18.53 -10.09
N ALA A 179 13.97 -19.09 -9.13
CA ALA A 179 12.89 -20.04 -9.40
C ALA A 179 11.75 -19.42 -10.23
N SER A 180 11.41 -18.15 -9.98
CA SER A 180 10.37 -17.41 -10.72
C SER A 180 10.81 -16.97 -12.12
N GLY A 181 12.09 -17.15 -12.47
CA GLY A 181 12.70 -16.64 -13.70
C GLY A 181 12.83 -15.12 -13.73
N TYR A 182 12.60 -14.43 -12.59
CA TYR A 182 12.73 -12.97 -12.51
C TYR A 182 14.16 -12.53 -12.82
N ALA A 183 15.16 -13.21 -12.24
CA ALA A 183 16.58 -12.96 -12.47
C ALA A 183 17.00 -13.08 -13.95
N ARG A 184 16.24 -13.80 -14.79
CA ARG A 184 16.53 -13.96 -16.24
C ARG A 184 15.95 -12.84 -17.10
N ARG A 185 15.02 -12.07 -16.58
CA ARG A 185 14.29 -11.02 -17.32
C ARG A 185 14.71 -9.61 -16.95
N THR A 186 15.43 -9.45 -15.84
CA THR A 186 15.82 -8.15 -15.29
C THR A 186 17.33 -8.09 -15.09
N SER A 187 17.83 -6.90 -14.78
CA SER A 187 19.26 -6.67 -14.55
C SER A 187 19.61 -6.76 -13.05
N VAL A 188 18.67 -7.26 -12.22
CA VAL A 188 18.82 -7.35 -10.77
C VAL A 188 19.97 -8.27 -10.34
N ILE A 189 20.28 -9.29 -11.15
CA ILE A 189 21.39 -10.22 -10.99
C ILE A 189 22.14 -10.28 -12.33
N ALA A 190 23.48 -10.34 -12.29
CA ALA A 190 24.29 -10.44 -13.50
C ALA A 190 24.02 -11.77 -14.25
N PRO A 191 23.96 -11.77 -15.60
CA PRO A 191 23.52 -12.93 -16.38
C PRO A 191 24.27 -14.24 -16.09
N ASN A 192 25.58 -14.16 -15.80
CA ASN A 192 26.44 -15.30 -15.45
C ASN A 192 26.01 -16.02 -14.16
N HIS A 193 25.38 -15.33 -13.21
CA HIS A 193 24.89 -15.96 -11.99
C HIS A 193 23.62 -16.78 -12.24
N PHE A 194 22.85 -16.48 -13.28
CA PHE A 194 21.68 -17.27 -13.66
C PHE A 194 22.08 -18.65 -14.19
N GLU A 195 23.17 -18.73 -14.95
CA GLU A 195 23.69 -20.01 -15.45
C GLU A 195 24.10 -20.95 -14.30
N ASN A 196 24.56 -20.38 -13.19
CA ASN A 196 24.94 -21.10 -11.97
C ASN A 196 23.83 -21.17 -10.92
N ALA A 197 22.57 -20.85 -11.26
CA ALA A 197 21.47 -20.76 -10.31
C ALA A 197 21.26 -22.04 -9.48
N ALA A 198 21.47 -23.21 -10.09
CA ALA A 198 21.34 -24.48 -9.38
C ALA A 198 22.41 -24.68 -8.30
N GLU A 199 23.64 -24.26 -8.58
CA GLU A 199 24.77 -24.34 -7.64
C GLU A 199 24.63 -23.30 -6.53
N ILE A 200 24.23 -22.07 -6.88
CA ILE A 200 24.01 -20.98 -5.91
C ILE A 200 22.89 -21.36 -4.94
N CYS A 201 21.72 -21.78 -5.43
CA CYS A 201 20.57 -22.06 -4.56
C CYS A 201 20.73 -23.31 -3.68
N ALA A 202 21.69 -24.19 -4.00
CA ALA A 202 21.99 -25.38 -3.20
C ALA A 202 22.78 -25.06 -1.91
N ASP A 203 23.43 -23.89 -1.84
CA ASP A 203 24.28 -23.49 -0.71
C ASP A 203 23.82 -22.15 -0.12
N ASN A 204 23.37 -22.17 1.13
CA ASN A 204 22.92 -20.97 1.84
C ASN A 204 24.03 -19.90 1.94
N PHE A 205 25.30 -20.29 2.03
CA PHE A 205 26.40 -19.33 2.08
C PHE A 205 26.49 -18.51 0.78
N ARG A 206 26.42 -19.19 -0.37
CA ARG A 206 26.42 -18.54 -1.69
C ARG A 206 25.20 -17.66 -1.91
N VAL A 207 24.04 -18.08 -1.39
CA VAL A 207 22.83 -17.26 -1.40
C VAL A 207 23.01 -15.96 -0.60
N THR A 208 23.57 -16.05 0.61
CA THR A 208 23.85 -14.87 1.44
C THR A 208 24.89 -13.95 0.82
N GLU A 209 25.92 -14.47 0.17
CA GLU A 209 26.89 -13.65 -0.57
C GLU A 209 26.23 -12.92 -1.75
N LEU A 210 25.38 -13.61 -2.51
CA LEU A 210 24.64 -12.97 -3.60
C LEU A 210 23.66 -11.91 -3.09
N TRP A 211 23.01 -12.14 -1.94
CA TRP A 211 22.15 -11.15 -1.30
C TRP A 211 22.88 -9.83 -1.03
N LYS A 212 24.12 -9.86 -0.53
CA LYS A 212 24.92 -8.64 -0.30
C LYS A 212 25.17 -7.82 -1.57
N ALA A 213 25.27 -8.49 -2.72
CA ALA A 213 25.42 -7.83 -4.01
C ALA A 213 24.07 -7.29 -4.53
N VAL A 214 23.01 -8.11 -4.44
CA VAL A 214 21.67 -7.77 -4.91
C VAL A 214 21.03 -6.66 -4.08
N SER A 215 21.27 -6.62 -2.75
CA SER A 215 20.76 -5.59 -1.83
C SER A 215 21.23 -4.18 -2.13
N ARG A 216 22.28 -4.04 -2.94
CA ARG A 216 22.82 -2.75 -3.40
C ARG A 216 22.39 -2.38 -4.81
N SER A 217 21.60 -3.23 -5.48
CA SER A 217 21.13 -3.00 -6.84
C SER A 217 20.01 -1.97 -6.87
N ALA A 218 20.04 -1.05 -7.83
CA ALA A 218 18.97 -0.07 -8.04
C ALA A 218 17.63 -0.71 -8.45
N GLU A 219 17.62 -1.96 -8.92
CA GLU A 219 16.40 -2.68 -9.32
C GLU A 219 15.78 -3.51 -8.18
N ILE A 220 16.40 -3.56 -6.98
CA ILE A 220 15.96 -4.46 -5.92
C ILE A 220 14.56 -4.14 -5.41
N ASP A 221 14.21 -2.86 -5.24
CA ASP A 221 12.92 -2.47 -4.66
C ASP A 221 11.73 -3.02 -5.44
N THR A 222 11.82 -2.99 -6.77
CA THR A 222 10.77 -3.55 -7.65
C THR A 222 10.66 -5.06 -7.50
N ALA A 223 11.79 -5.73 -7.32
CA ALA A 223 11.83 -7.18 -7.13
C ALA A 223 11.25 -7.57 -5.75
N LEU A 224 11.61 -6.84 -4.70
CA LEU A 224 11.09 -7.05 -3.34
C LEU A 224 9.58 -6.81 -3.27
N VAL A 225 9.05 -5.74 -3.89
CA VAL A 225 7.59 -5.52 -3.96
C VAL A 225 6.87 -6.69 -4.61
N ARG A 226 7.40 -7.21 -5.73
CA ARG A 226 6.80 -8.36 -6.43
C ARG A 226 6.87 -9.64 -5.59
N PHE A 227 7.99 -9.87 -4.92
CA PHE A 227 8.16 -10.98 -4.00
C PHE A 227 7.16 -10.91 -2.84
N ASN A 228 6.98 -9.74 -2.25
CA ASN A 228 6.02 -9.54 -1.17
C ASN A 228 4.57 -9.74 -1.62
N VAL A 229 4.18 -9.20 -2.77
CA VAL A 229 2.85 -9.44 -3.35
C VAL A 229 2.62 -10.93 -3.59
N PHE A 230 3.62 -11.63 -4.11
CA PHE A 230 3.57 -13.08 -4.30
C PHE A 230 3.41 -13.83 -2.98
N ARG A 231 4.25 -13.56 -1.98
CA ARG A 231 4.17 -14.19 -0.64
C ARG A 231 2.82 -13.95 0.02
N ARG A 232 2.30 -12.72 -0.03
CA ARG A 232 0.98 -12.37 0.50
C ARG A 232 -0.12 -13.15 -0.20
N ALA A 233 -0.09 -13.24 -1.54
CA ALA A 233 -1.07 -14.02 -2.29
C ALA A 233 -1.03 -15.52 -1.93
N VAL A 234 0.17 -16.09 -1.75
CA VAL A 234 0.33 -17.49 -1.33
C VAL A 234 -0.16 -17.71 0.10
N SER A 235 0.22 -16.82 1.02
CA SER A 235 -0.19 -16.87 2.43
C SER A 235 -1.71 -16.76 2.56
N GLU A 236 -2.33 -15.85 1.82
CA GLU A 236 -3.78 -15.66 1.80
C GLU A 236 -4.50 -16.87 1.17
N ALA A 237 -3.98 -17.43 0.08
CA ALA A 237 -4.53 -18.65 -0.50
C ALA A 237 -4.52 -19.83 0.50
N ARG A 238 -3.43 -19.96 1.28
CA ARG A 238 -3.30 -20.96 2.35
C ARG A 238 -4.25 -20.68 3.51
N ARG A 239 -4.37 -19.42 3.95
CA ARG A 239 -5.32 -18.99 4.99
C ARG A 239 -6.76 -19.34 4.63
N CYS A 240 -7.13 -19.13 3.37
CA CYS A 240 -8.45 -19.51 2.85
C CYS A 240 -8.58 -21.02 2.53
N ALA A 241 -7.56 -21.84 2.82
CA ALA A 241 -7.51 -23.28 2.52
C ALA A 241 -7.87 -23.61 1.06
N LEU A 242 -7.41 -22.78 0.11
CA LEU A 242 -7.68 -22.99 -1.31
C LEU A 242 -6.85 -24.16 -1.85
N SER A 243 -7.49 -24.98 -2.69
CA SER A 243 -6.83 -26.04 -3.44
C SER A 243 -6.77 -25.69 -4.93
N PRO A 244 -5.58 -25.61 -5.55
CA PRO A 244 -5.46 -25.33 -6.98
C PRO A 244 -6.04 -26.46 -7.83
N GLU A 245 -6.68 -26.10 -8.96
CA GLU A 245 -7.17 -27.05 -9.96
C GLU A 245 -6.12 -27.28 -11.05
N GLY A 246 -6.28 -28.32 -11.89
CA GLY A 246 -5.34 -28.63 -12.98
C GLY A 246 -5.02 -27.45 -13.91
N ARG A 247 -6.01 -26.57 -14.15
CA ARG A 247 -5.81 -25.32 -14.91
C ARG A 247 -4.87 -24.32 -14.24
N ASP A 248 -4.89 -24.24 -12.90
CA ASP A 248 -4.05 -23.29 -12.16
C ASP A 248 -2.58 -23.74 -12.25
N PHE A 249 -2.34 -25.06 -12.17
CA PHE A 249 -1.03 -25.66 -12.41
C PHE A 249 -0.55 -25.50 -13.85
N ALA A 250 -1.43 -25.67 -14.85
CA ALA A 250 -1.08 -25.47 -16.26
C ALA A 250 -0.67 -24.02 -16.53
N LEU A 251 -1.43 -23.04 -16.02
CA LEU A 251 -1.11 -21.62 -16.14
C LEU A 251 0.16 -21.24 -15.37
N ALA A 252 0.40 -21.82 -14.20
CA ALA A 252 1.64 -21.61 -13.44
C ALA A 252 2.86 -22.18 -14.18
N GLY A 253 2.74 -23.40 -14.73
CA GLY A 253 3.79 -24.03 -15.51
C GLY A 253 4.12 -23.25 -16.78
N LEU A 254 3.11 -22.75 -17.50
CA LEU A 254 3.30 -21.91 -18.68
C LEU A 254 3.99 -20.58 -18.34
N GLU A 255 3.57 -19.92 -17.26
CA GLU A 255 4.18 -18.65 -16.82
C GLU A 255 5.65 -18.84 -16.44
N LEU A 256 5.98 -19.91 -15.71
CA LEU A 256 7.36 -20.23 -15.37
C LEU A 256 8.18 -20.61 -16.60
N ALA A 257 7.66 -21.45 -17.50
CA ALA A 257 8.35 -21.77 -18.75
C ALA A 257 8.71 -20.50 -19.54
N ASN A 258 7.73 -19.61 -19.74
CA ASN A 258 7.95 -18.32 -20.40
C ASN A 258 8.95 -17.43 -19.66
N ALA A 259 8.89 -17.39 -18.33
CA ALA A 259 9.84 -16.65 -17.49
C ALA A 259 11.28 -17.11 -17.71
N HIS A 260 11.44 -18.41 -17.89
CA HIS A 260 12.72 -19.07 -18.11
C HIS A 260 13.08 -19.20 -19.61
N ARG A 261 12.28 -18.65 -20.53
CA ARG A 261 12.49 -18.76 -21.99
C ARG A 261 12.54 -20.22 -22.48
N GLU A 262 11.71 -21.08 -21.90
CA GLU A 262 11.53 -22.48 -22.30
C GLU A 262 10.16 -22.66 -22.97
N ALA A 263 10.01 -23.64 -23.87
CA ALA A 263 8.76 -23.79 -24.61
C ALA A 263 7.61 -24.29 -23.73
N ASN A 264 7.90 -25.10 -22.71
CA ASN A 264 6.91 -25.64 -21.79
C ASN A 264 7.52 -26.02 -20.43
N TRP A 265 6.63 -26.31 -19.47
CA TRP A 265 7.01 -26.68 -18.11
C TRP A 265 7.93 -27.92 -18.03
N PHE A 266 7.70 -28.92 -18.89
CA PHE A 266 8.47 -30.16 -18.85
C PHE A 266 9.90 -29.94 -19.31
N GLU A 267 10.11 -29.14 -20.36
CA GLU A 267 11.44 -28.73 -20.81
C GLU A 267 12.20 -27.99 -19.70
N LEU A 268 11.56 -26.99 -19.07
CA LEU A 268 12.15 -26.25 -17.96
C LEU A 268 12.62 -27.17 -16.82
N VAL A 269 11.77 -28.08 -16.37
CA VAL A 269 12.09 -28.97 -15.25
C VAL A 269 13.11 -30.05 -15.62
N ASN A 270 13.11 -30.50 -16.88
CA ASN A 270 14.02 -31.55 -17.34
C ASN A 270 15.43 -31.06 -17.68
N ARG A 271 15.66 -29.73 -17.72
CA ARG A 271 17.02 -29.16 -17.74
C ARG A 271 17.85 -29.53 -16.51
N PHE A 272 17.18 -29.87 -15.41
CA PHE A 272 17.82 -30.17 -14.14
C PHE A 272 17.69 -31.67 -13.79
N GLU A 273 18.76 -32.25 -13.26
CA GLU A 273 18.81 -33.66 -12.88
C GLU A 273 17.69 -34.04 -11.92
N ARG A 274 17.23 -35.29 -11.99
CA ARG A 274 16.21 -35.83 -11.08
C ARG A 274 16.75 -35.79 -9.65
N GLY A 275 16.04 -35.11 -8.76
CA GLY A 275 16.44 -34.98 -7.35
C GLY A 275 17.33 -33.77 -7.04
N SER A 276 17.74 -32.99 -8.05
CA SER A 276 18.51 -31.76 -7.79
C SER A 276 17.68 -30.75 -6.96
N PRO A 277 18.30 -30.02 -6.00
CA PRO A 277 17.61 -29.04 -5.16
C PRO A 277 16.85 -27.99 -5.97
N PHE A 278 17.44 -27.51 -7.07
CA PHE A 278 16.83 -26.51 -7.94
C PHE A 278 15.57 -27.03 -8.64
N ARG A 279 15.55 -28.32 -9.03
CA ARG A 279 14.36 -28.96 -9.62
C ARG A 279 13.21 -29.03 -8.63
N LEU A 280 13.49 -29.31 -7.36
CA LEU A 280 12.49 -29.31 -6.29
C LEU A 280 11.95 -27.90 -6.06
N MET A 281 12.85 -26.91 -5.97
CA MET A 281 12.50 -25.50 -5.82
C MET A 281 11.62 -24.98 -6.97
N LEU A 282 11.88 -25.37 -8.22
CA LEU A 282 11.01 -25.04 -9.35
C LEU A 282 9.60 -25.61 -9.17
N LYS A 283 9.47 -26.87 -8.74
CA LYS A 283 8.17 -27.50 -8.48
C LYS A 283 7.42 -26.78 -7.37
N GLU A 284 8.09 -26.48 -6.26
CA GLU A 284 7.51 -25.72 -5.15
C GLU A 284 7.05 -24.33 -5.61
N GLN A 285 7.85 -23.64 -6.42
CA GLN A 285 7.51 -22.35 -6.98
C GLN A 285 6.28 -22.44 -7.91
N ARG A 286 6.16 -23.50 -8.72
CA ARG A 286 4.97 -23.74 -9.54
C ARG A 286 3.73 -23.94 -8.67
N ASP A 287 3.85 -24.75 -7.62
CA ASP A 287 2.72 -25.09 -6.76
C ASP A 287 2.26 -23.85 -5.96
N MET A 288 3.20 -23.02 -5.48
CA MET A 288 2.89 -21.70 -4.89
C MET A 288 2.27 -20.73 -5.89
N LEU A 289 2.76 -20.68 -7.13
CA LEU A 289 2.17 -19.84 -8.17
C LEU A 289 0.76 -20.33 -8.57
N ALA A 290 0.53 -21.64 -8.57
CA ALA A 290 -0.79 -22.22 -8.77
C ALA A 290 -1.77 -21.82 -7.65
N LEU A 291 -1.32 -21.78 -6.39
CA LEU A 291 -2.10 -21.23 -5.27
C LEU A 291 -2.46 -19.76 -5.49
N ALA A 292 -1.50 -18.91 -5.86
CA ALA A 292 -1.75 -17.50 -6.13
C ALA A 292 -2.74 -17.29 -7.31
N LYS A 293 -2.63 -18.12 -8.36
CA LYS A 293 -3.57 -18.12 -9.50
C LYS A 293 -4.96 -18.60 -9.10
N CYS A 294 -5.06 -19.63 -8.26
CA CYS A 294 -6.32 -20.11 -7.70
C CYS A 294 -7.00 -19.01 -6.87
N LEU A 295 -6.27 -18.32 -6.00
CA LEU A 295 -6.78 -17.17 -5.23
C LEU A 295 -7.30 -16.08 -6.15
N ARG A 296 -6.51 -15.65 -7.14
CA ARG A 296 -6.93 -14.65 -8.13
C ARG A 296 -8.22 -15.10 -8.82
N ARG A 297 -8.24 -16.32 -9.35
CA ARG A 297 -9.42 -16.87 -10.02
C ARG A 297 -10.64 -16.80 -9.12
N LYS A 298 -10.59 -17.33 -7.89
CA LYS A 298 -11.71 -17.35 -6.94
C LYS A 298 -12.16 -15.93 -6.57
N LEU A 299 -11.23 -15.00 -6.34
CA LEU A 299 -11.55 -13.60 -6.06
C LEU A 299 -12.25 -12.91 -7.22
N PHE A 300 -11.85 -13.17 -8.47
CA PHE A 300 -12.43 -12.50 -9.64
C PHE A 300 -13.63 -13.24 -10.26
N SER A 301 -13.84 -14.53 -9.97
CA SER A 301 -14.96 -15.32 -10.50
C SER A 301 -16.24 -15.29 -9.64
N LEU A 302 -16.20 -14.76 -8.42
CA LEU A 302 -17.34 -14.73 -7.49
C LEU A 302 -18.08 -13.39 -7.53
N GLY A 303 -19.41 -13.40 -7.34
CA GLY A 303 -20.21 -12.19 -7.08
C GLY A 303 -19.91 -11.58 -5.71
N GLY A 304 -20.24 -10.28 -5.51
CA GLY A 304 -19.81 -9.45 -4.37
C GLY A 304 -19.95 -10.09 -2.98
N GLN A 305 -21.09 -10.75 -2.68
CA GLN A 305 -21.33 -11.39 -1.38
C GLN A 305 -20.45 -12.62 -1.09
N GLN A 306 -20.00 -13.36 -2.11
CA GLN A 306 -19.13 -14.53 -1.92
C GLN A 306 -17.65 -14.14 -1.79
N ARG A 307 -17.25 -13.00 -2.39
CA ARG A 307 -15.92 -12.39 -2.18
C ARG A 307 -15.71 -11.97 -0.73
N GLU A 308 -16.74 -11.38 -0.10
CA GLU A 308 -16.67 -10.97 1.31
C GLU A 308 -16.54 -12.15 2.27
N LYS A 309 -17.21 -13.28 2.01
CA LYS A 309 -17.08 -14.49 2.85
C LYS A 309 -15.66 -15.08 2.85
N ILE A 310 -14.93 -14.99 1.74
CA ILE A 310 -13.55 -15.51 1.66
C ILE A 310 -12.57 -14.55 2.33
N LEU A 311 -12.72 -13.25 2.11
CA LEU A 311 -11.81 -12.24 2.66
C LEU A 311 -12.00 -12.04 4.18
N TRP A 312 -13.24 -12.12 4.69
CA TRP A 312 -13.57 -11.70 6.06
C TRP A 312 -13.98 -12.81 7.03
N GLN A 313 -13.95 -14.09 6.64
CA GLN A 313 -14.10 -15.16 7.62
C GLN A 313 -12.82 -15.33 8.44
N ARG A 314 -12.87 -14.87 9.70
CA ARG A 314 -12.00 -15.33 10.78
C ARG A 314 -12.39 -16.79 11.10
N LYS A 315 -11.45 -17.72 10.95
CA LYS A 315 -11.38 -18.89 11.84
C LYS A 315 -10.52 -18.51 13.02
#